data_AF-D9QTX9-F1
#
_entry.id   AF-D9QTX9-F1
#
_cell.length_a   1.000
_cell.length_b   1.000
_cell.length_c   1.000
_cell.angle_alpha   90.00
_cell.angle_beta   90.00
_cell.angle_gamma   90.00
#
_symmetry.space_group_name_H-M   'P 1'
#
loop_
_entity.id
_entity.type
_entity.pdbx_description
1 polymer ?
#
loop_
_entity_poly.entity_id
_entity_poly.type
_entity_poly.pdbx_seq_one_letter_code
_entity_poly.pdbx_strand_id
1 'polypeptide(L)'
;MGPKDEEIQKEAISNQDKNELEQTVSAGIHGGFELKKGEKRRFLGEFKERVIKALTFGQIIEPGVYPEILEAIKDLEAEKLIINRQIDMQAAKEYIDLARENGLSFKKVESDDFKGDIGLVVVSDKAVNNDEIRVPDKKEKFKELNLPLELLDKAGEKICTECYEEIADKAPEELINFKKMGWIDKLFGTSCFCKE
;
A
#
# COMPACT_ATOMS: atom_id res chain seq x y z
N MET A 1 58.80 25.59 22.52
CA MET A 1 58.05 25.59 21.25
C MET A 1 58.19 26.98 20.64
N GLY A 2 58.53 27.08 19.35
CA GLY A 2 58.56 28.37 18.67
C GLY A 2 57.15 28.79 18.24
N PRO A 3 56.86 30.10 18.09
CA PRO A 3 55.53 30.59 17.68
C PRO A 3 55.06 30.04 16.32
N LYS A 4 55.99 29.59 15.46
CA LYS A 4 55.67 28.93 14.18
C LYS A 4 55.11 27.51 14.34
N ASP A 5 55.50 26.79 15.39
CA ASP A 5 55.05 25.41 15.62
C ASP A 5 53.58 25.39 16.08
N GLU A 6 53.16 26.41 16.84
CA GLU A 6 51.78 26.58 17.30
C GLU A 6 50.82 26.98 16.16
N GLU A 7 51.30 27.75 15.18
CA GLU A 7 50.52 28.19 14.03
C GLU A 7 50.23 27.02 13.07
N ILE A 8 51.24 26.18 12.82
CA ILE A 8 51.08 24.94 12.03
C ILE A 8 50.12 23.96 12.71
N GLN A 9 50.19 23.84 14.04
CA GLN A 9 49.26 22.98 14.79
C GLN A 9 47.82 23.50 14.73
N LYS A 10 47.61 24.83 14.82
CA LYS A 10 46.28 25.44 14.69
C LYS A 10 45.70 25.28 13.29
N GLU A 11 46.51 25.43 12.24
CA GLU A 11 46.05 25.19 10.86
C GLU A 11 45.73 23.72 10.61
N ALA A 12 46.53 22.79 11.14
CA ALA A 12 46.25 21.36 11.03
C ALA A 12 44.93 20.96 11.71
N ILE A 13 44.70 21.44 12.94
CA ILE A 13 43.45 21.19 13.68
C ILE A 13 42.26 21.83 12.94
N SER A 14 42.38 23.07 12.49
CA SER A 14 41.31 23.75 11.74
C SER A 14 40.98 23.07 10.42
N ASN A 15 41.97 22.50 9.73
CA ASN A 15 41.75 21.75 8.49
C ASN A 15 41.18 20.35 8.74
N GLN A 16 41.53 19.69 9.86
CA GLN A 16 40.88 18.44 10.28
C GLN A 16 39.40 18.67 10.61
N ASP A 17 39.09 19.69 11.41
CA ASP A 17 37.71 20.04 11.78
C ASP A 17 36.86 20.38 10.54
N LYS A 18 37.42 21.10 9.57
CA LYS A 18 36.76 21.38 8.28
C LYS A 18 36.49 20.10 7.49
N ASN A 19 37.45 19.18 7.42
CA ASN A 19 37.29 17.92 6.70
C ASN A 19 36.26 17.00 7.37
N GLU A 20 36.22 16.93 8.70
CA GLU A 20 35.22 16.15 9.43
C GLU A 20 33.80 16.70 9.26
N LEU A 21 33.64 18.03 9.27
CA LEU A 21 32.37 18.69 8.99
C LEU A 21 31.91 18.44 7.55
N GLU A 22 32.80 18.58 6.58
CA GLU A 22 32.50 18.29 5.16
C GLU A 22 32.14 16.81 4.95
N GLN A 23 32.83 15.88 5.60
CA GLN A 23 32.52 14.45 5.57
C GLN A 23 31.16 14.15 6.18
N THR A 24 30.81 14.77 7.31
CA THR A 24 29.52 14.57 7.98
C THR A 24 28.36 15.11 7.12
N VAL A 25 28.52 16.29 6.52
CA VAL A 25 27.54 16.86 5.59
C VAL A 25 27.38 15.98 4.35
N SER A 26 28.48 15.54 3.75
CA SER A 26 28.47 14.65 2.59
C SER A 26 27.80 13.30 2.90
N ALA A 27 28.12 12.68 4.03
CA ALA A 27 27.50 11.44 4.49
C ALA A 27 26.00 11.60 4.74
N GLY A 28 25.57 12.73 5.32
CA GLY A 28 24.15 13.06 5.50
C GLY A 28 23.39 13.21 4.19
N ILE A 29 23.99 13.91 3.21
CA ILE A 29 23.40 14.08 1.87
C ILE A 29 23.33 12.75 1.11
N HIS A 30 24.43 11.99 1.09
CA HIS A 30 24.49 10.69 0.41
C HIS A 30 23.55 9.67 1.05
N GLY A 31 23.50 9.60 2.38
CA GLY A 31 22.56 8.74 3.10
C GLY A 31 21.11 9.08 2.76
N GLY A 32 20.74 10.37 2.80
CA GLY A 32 19.42 10.83 2.40
C GLY A 32 19.07 10.50 0.95
N PHE A 33 20.02 10.67 0.03
CA PHE A 33 19.84 10.34 -1.39
C PHE A 33 19.59 8.84 -1.62
N GLU A 34 20.41 7.97 -1.02
CA GLU A 34 20.26 6.52 -1.15
C GLU A 34 18.96 6.00 -0.52
N LEU A 35 18.55 6.56 0.63
CA LEU A 35 17.25 6.26 1.24
C LEU A 35 16.10 6.62 0.29
N LYS A 36 16.10 7.84 -0.26
CA LYS A 36 15.09 8.33 -1.21
C LYS A 36 15.05 7.50 -2.49
N LYS A 37 16.20 7.03 -3.00
CA LYS A 37 16.28 6.09 -4.12
C LYS A 37 15.69 4.73 -3.75
N GLY A 38 16.00 4.23 -2.55
CA GLY A 38 15.47 2.98 -2.02
C GLY A 38 13.95 2.99 -1.80
N GLU A 39 13.37 4.15 -1.44
CA GLU A 39 11.91 4.34 -1.38
C GLU A 39 11.29 4.23 -2.77
N LYS A 40 11.79 5.00 -3.75
CA LYS A 40 11.26 4.97 -5.12
C LYS A 40 11.31 3.59 -5.76
N ARG A 41 12.37 2.81 -5.47
CA ARG A 41 12.47 1.43 -5.93
C ARG A 41 11.39 0.51 -5.33
N ARG A 42 10.95 0.78 -4.11
CA ARG A 42 9.94 -0.02 -3.39
C ARG A 42 8.51 0.42 -3.67
N PHE A 43 8.28 1.71 -3.91
CA PHE A 43 6.94 2.30 -4.07
C PHE A 43 6.70 2.81 -5.49
N LEU A 44 7.12 2.01 -6.48
CA LEU A 44 6.75 2.23 -7.89
C LEU A 44 7.10 3.63 -8.43
N GLY A 45 8.23 4.18 -7.98
CA GLY A 45 8.74 5.49 -8.38
C GLY A 45 8.38 6.65 -7.45
N GLU A 46 7.55 6.43 -6.43
CA GLU A 46 7.10 7.46 -5.49
C GLU A 46 7.89 7.43 -4.17
N PHE A 47 7.89 8.56 -3.46
CA PHE A 47 8.47 8.67 -2.13
C PHE A 47 7.52 8.11 -1.07
N LYS A 48 8.06 7.50 -0.02
CA LYS A 48 7.24 6.89 1.05
C LYS A 48 6.23 7.90 1.63
N GLU A 49 6.67 9.14 1.85
CA GLU A 49 5.83 10.21 2.43
C GLU A 49 4.58 10.56 1.62
N ARG A 50 4.49 10.17 0.34
CA ARG A 50 3.34 10.43 -0.54
C ARG A 50 2.41 9.24 -0.69
N VAL A 51 2.82 8.06 -0.20
CA VAL A 51 2.04 6.84 -0.34
C VAL A 51 1.00 6.80 0.77
N ILE A 52 -0.26 6.63 0.38
CA ILE A 52 -1.39 6.50 1.30
C ILE A 52 -1.51 5.03 1.71
N LYS A 53 -1.75 4.13 0.74
CA LYS A 53 -1.79 2.67 0.95
C LYS A 53 -1.18 1.92 -0.24
N ALA A 54 -0.76 0.68 0.01
CA ALA A 54 -0.13 -0.19 -0.97
C ALA A 54 -0.56 -1.65 -0.81
N LEU A 55 -0.68 -2.34 -1.94
CA LEU A 55 -0.87 -3.79 -2.01
C LEU A 55 0.34 -4.48 -2.63
N THR A 56 0.56 -5.72 -2.20
CA THR A 56 1.53 -6.63 -2.84
C THR A 56 0.94 -7.27 -4.10
N PHE A 57 1.81 -7.85 -4.94
CA PHE A 57 1.36 -8.66 -6.08
C PHE A 57 0.42 -9.81 -5.67
N GLY A 58 0.71 -10.46 -4.53
CA GLY A 58 -0.11 -11.55 -4.01
C GLY A 58 -1.51 -11.08 -3.62
N GLN A 59 -1.59 -9.95 -2.92
CA GLN A 59 -2.87 -9.37 -2.50
C GLN A 59 -3.74 -8.93 -3.68
N ILE A 60 -3.14 -8.42 -4.76
CA ILE A 60 -3.90 -7.92 -5.92
C ILE A 60 -4.59 -9.04 -6.70
N ILE A 61 -4.05 -10.26 -6.67
CA ILE A 61 -4.66 -11.41 -7.36
C ILE A 61 -5.71 -12.13 -6.51
N GLU A 62 -5.88 -11.75 -5.25
CA GLU A 62 -6.91 -12.33 -4.39
C GLU A 62 -8.31 -11.87 -4.81
N PRO A 63 -9.33 -12.74 -4.68
CA PRO A 63 -10.71 -12.35 -4.96
C PRO A 63 -11.18 -11.16 -4.12
N GLY A 64 -11.91 -10.25 -4.78
CA GLY A 64 -12.47 -9.04 -4.17
C GLY A 64 -11.46 -7.93 -3.89
N VAL A 65 -11.99 -6.78 -3.49
CA VAL A 65 -11.24 -5.57 -3.18
C VAL A 65 -10.78 -5.58 -1.73
N TYR A 66 -9.60 -5.03 -1.45
CA TYR A 66 -9.21 -4.63 -0.10
C TYR A 66 -9.91 -3.32 0.27
N PRO A 67 -10.80 -3.30 1.28
CA PRO A 67 -11.51 -2.08 1.66
C PRO A 67 -10.59 -0.92 2.02
N GLU A 68 -9.41 -1.19 2.58
CA GLU A 68 -8.41 -0.20 2.95
C GLU A 68 -7.88 0.56 1.72
N ILE A 69 -7.87 -0.07 0.54
CA ILE A 69 -7.51 0.60 -0.72
C ILE A 69 -8.66 1.45 -1.22
N LEU A 70 -9.91 1.01 -1.07
CA LEU A 70 -11.07 1.85 -1.39
C LEU A 70 -11.09 3.10 -0.50
N GLU A 71 -10.83 2.95 0.79
CA GLU A 71 -10.72 4.06 1.72
C GLU A 71 -9.60 5.01 1.30
N ALA A 72 -8.42 4.47 0.96
CA ALA A 72 -7.32 5.28 0.43
C ALA A 72 -7.67 5.98 -0.88
N ILE A 73 -8.45 5.37 -1.77
CA ILE A 73 -8.92 5.98 -3.02
C ILE A 73 -9.90 7.13 -2.75
N LYS A 74 -10.70 7.04 -1.68
CA LYS A 74 -11.65 8.07 -1.26
C LYS A 74 -11.02 9.17 -0.41
N ASP A 75 -9.77 9.01 0.00
CA ASP A 75 -9.05 10.02 0.75
C ASP A 75 -8.95 11.32 -0.07
N LEU A 76 -9.17 12.46 0.59
CA LEU A 76 -9.19 13.78 -0.07
C LEU A 76 -7.83 14.15 -0.68
N GLU A 77 -6.76 13.54 -0.20
CA GLU A 77 -5.39 13.77 -0.68
C GLU A 77 -4.98 12.79 -1.78
N ALA A 78 -5.81 11.81 -2.10
CA ALA A 78 -5.52 10.80 -3.10
C ALA A 78 -5.70 11.36 -4.52
N GLU A 79 -4.65 11.26 -5.32
CA GLU A 79 -4.60 11.84 -6.66
C GLU A 79 -4.42 10.76 -7.73
N LYS A 80 -3.68 9.69 -7.40
CA LYS A 80 -3.24 8.71 -8.40
C LYS A 80 -3.23 7.28 -7.86
N LEU A 81 -3.67 6.35 -8.70
CA LEU A 81 -3.43 4.92 -8.58
C LEU A 81 -2.27 4.51 -9.51
N ILE A 82 -1.24 3.92 -8.94
CA ILE A 82 -0.06 3.46 -9.69
C ILE A 82 0.01 1.95 -9.58
N ILE A 83 0.14 1.27 -10.72
CA ILE A 83 0.20 -0.18 -10.77
C ILE A 83 1.45 -0.61 -11.53
N ASN A 84 2.14 -1.61 -11.00
CA ASN A 84 3.26 -2.24 -11.68
C ASN A 84 2.76 -2.92 -12.97
N ARG A 85 3.45 -2.70 -14.09
CA ARG A 85 3.04 -3.23 -15.41
C ARG A 85 2.93 -4.76 -15.43
N GLN A 86 3.67 -5.47 -14.58
CA GLN A 86 3.63 -6.93 -14.48
C GLN A 86 2.28 -7.47 -13.99
N ILE A 87 1.43 -6.63 -13.41
CA ILE A 87 0.10 -7.03 -12.97
C ILE A 87 -0.86 -7.15 -14.15
N ASP A 88 -1.53 -8.29 -14.16
CA ASP A 88 -2.62 -8.57 -15.07
C ASP A 88 -3.76 -7.54 -14.92
N MET A 89 -4.25 -7.04 -16.06
CA MET A 89 -5.27 -5.99 -16.05
C MET A 89 -6.60 -6.44 -15.45
N GLN A 90 -6.93 -7.73 -15.54
CA GLN A 90 -8.17 -8.26 -15.01
C GLN A 90 -8.12 -8.32 -13.49
N ALA A 91 -6.99 -8.73 -12.91
CA ALA A 91 -6.77 -8.70 -11.46
C ALA A 91 -6.85 -7.28 -10.88
N ALA A 92 -6.28 -6.28 -11.58
CA ALA A 92 -6.32 -4.89 -11.15
C ALA A 92 -7.62 -4.14 -11.48
N LYS A 93 -8.53 -4.75 -12.24
CA LYS A 93 -9.64 -4.04 -12.88
C LYS A 93 -10.52 -3.29 -11.87
N GLU A 94 -10.89 -3.94 -10.77
CA GLU A 94 -11.78 -3.36 -9.77
C GLU A 94 -11.15 -2.11 -9.12
N TYR A 95 -9.86 -2.15 -8.78
CA TYR A 95 -9.16 -0.97 -8.25
C TYR A 95 -9.07 0.18 -9.27
N ILE A 96 -8.84 -0.14 -10.54
CA ILE A 96 -8.77 0.87 -11.61
C ILE A 96 -10.12 1.56 -11.79
N ASP A 97 -11.21 0.78 -11.76
CA ASP A 97 -12.56 1.32 -11.90
C ASP A 97 -12.92 2.18 -10.68
N LEU A 98 -12.64 1.70 -9.45
CA LEU A 98 -12.82 2.48 -8.23
C LEU A 98 -12.03 3.80 -8.26
N ALA A 99 -10.77 3.79 -8.70
CA ALA A 99 -9.98 5.01 -8.82
C ALA A 99 -10.62 6.00 -9.80
N ARG A 100 -11.05 5.54 -10.98
CA ARG A 100 -11.71 6.39 -11.98
C ARG A 100 -13.03 6.97 -11.48
N GLU A 101 -13.85 6.16 -10.82
CA GLU A 101 -15.14 6.58 -10.24
C GLU A 101 -14.96 7.67 -9.18
N ASN A 102 -13.82 7.67 -8.47
CA ASN A 102 -13.46 8.68 -7.47
C ASN A 102 -12.57 9.81 -8.04
N GLY A 103 -12.39 9.86 -9.36
CA GLY A 103 -11.67 10.96 -10.02
C GLY A 103 -10.13 10.87 -9.98
N LEU A 104 -9.57 9.78 -9.47
CA LEU A 104 -8.12 9.56 -9.46
C LEU A 104 -7.61 9.22 -10.86
N SER A 105 -6.42 9.72 -11.17
CA SER A 105 -5.70 9.28 -12.36
C SER A 105 -5.10 7.89 -12.17
N PHE A 106 -4.94 7.14 -13.25
CA PHE A 106 -4.33 5.81 -13.23
C PHE A 106 -3.11 5.75 -14.15
N LYS A 107 -1.99 5.20 -13.68
CA LYS A 107 -0.81 4.90 -14.52
C LYS A 107 -0.25 3.51 -14.26
N LYS A 108 0.24 2.89 -15.33
CA LYS A 108 1.13 1.72 -15.23
C LYS A 108 2.58 2.16 -15.28
N VAL A 109 3.42 1.53 -14.47
CA VAL A 109 4.87 1.78 -14.44
C VAL A 109 5.65 0.49 -14.46
N GLU A 110 6.84 0.54 -15.02
CA GLU A 110 7.80 -0.56 -15.07
C GLU A 110 9.19 0.02 -14.78
N SER A 111 10.05 -0.77 -14.15
CA SER A 111 11.47 -0.44 -14.02
C SER A 111 12.23 -1.67 -13.55
N ASP A 112 13.39 -1.95 -14.15
CA ASP A 112 14.30 -3.02 -13.71
C ASP A 112 14.90 -2.73 -12.31
N ASP A 113 14.87 -1.46 -11.90
CA ASP A 113 15.30 -1.01 -10.57
C ASP A 113 14.26 -1.30 -9.48
N PHE A 114 12.99 -1.57 -9.83
CA PHE A 114 11.98 -1.86 -8.81
C PHE A 114 12.35 -3.10 -7.99
N LYS A 115 12.12 -3.02 -6.68
CA LYS A 115 12.43 -4.07 -5.70
C LYS A 115 11.28 -4.26 -4.73
N GLY A 116 11.13 -5.48 -4.24
CA GLY A 116 10.08 -5.85 -3.29
C GLY A 116 8.85 -6.41 -3.97
N ASP A 117 7.77 -6.48 -3.20
CA ASP A 117 6.53 -7.18 -3.52
C ASP A 117 5.37 -6.24 -3.82
N ILE A 118 5.57 -4.91 -3.76
CA ILE A 118 4.51 -3.94 -4.02
C ILE A 118 4.14 -3.93 -5.49
N GLY A 119 2.85 -4.14 -5.73
CA GLY A 119 2.25 -4.17 -7.05
C GLY A 119 1.37 -2.96 -7.34
N LEU A 120 0.77 -2.37 -6.32
CA LEU A 120 -0.16 -1.24 -6.44
C LEU A 120 0.05 -0.25 -5.30
N VAL A 121 0.02 1.04 -5.61
CA VAL A 121 0.03 2.12 -4.61
C VAL A 121 -1.03 3.17 -4.93
N VAL A 122 -1.69 3.69 -3.88
CA VAL A 122 -2.50 4.91 -3.93
C VAL A 122 -1.66 6.05 -3.36
N VAL A 123 -1.56 7.16 -4.09
CA VAL A 123 -0.62 8.24 -3.75
C VAL A 123 -1.24 9.63 -3.84
N SER A 124 -0.68 10.52 -3.03
CA SER A 124 -0.93 11.96 -3.06
C SER A 124 0.17 12.70 -3.83
N ASP A 125 -0.13 13.90 -4.32
CA ASP A 125 0.88 14.80 -4.89
C ASP A 125 1.70 15.56 -3.84
N LYS A 126 1.25 15.55 -2.58
CA LYS A 126 1.98 16.10 -1.43
C LYS A 126 2.28 15.03 -0.38
N ALA A 127 3.09 15.39 0.61
CA ALA A 127 3.42 14.49 1.71
C ALA A 127 2.22 14.32 2.65
N VAL A 128 1.84 13.07 2.88
CA VAL A 128 0.81 12.63 3.84
C VAL A 128 1.42 11.91 5.05
N ASN A 129 2.68 11.47 4.96
CA ASN A 129 3.44 10.84 6.05
C ASN A 129 2.70 9.70 6.75
N ASN A 130 2.07 8.80 5.98
CA ASN A 130 1.40 7.65 6.57
C ASN A 130 2.43 6.60 7.02
N ASP A 131 2.34 6.16 8.27
CA ASP A 131 3.18 5.10 8.82
C ASP A 131 2.68 3.70 8.44
N GLU A 132 1.37 3.55 8.24
CA GLU A 132 0.72 2.28 7.91
C GLU A 132 0.38 2.18 6.43
N ILE A 133 1.41 2.02 5.59
CA ILE A 133 1.23 1.96 4.13
C ILE A 133 0.73 0.59 3.66
N ARG A 134 1.20 -0.50 4.27
CA ARG A 134 0.81 -1.86 3.85
C ARG A 134 -0.54 -2.23 4.45
N VAL A 135 -1.34 -2.93 3.67
CA VAL A 135 -2.63 -3.48 4.11
C VAL A 135 -2.42 -4.86 4.74
N PRO A 136 -3.09 -5.19 5.87
CA PRO A 136 -3.05 -6.52 6.47
C PRO A 136 -3.54 -7.63 5.53
N ASP A 137 -3.20 -8.89 5.84
CA ASP A 137 -3.70 -10.05 5.10
C ASP A 137 -5.19 -10.33 5.41
N LYS A 138 -6.00 -10.63 4.39
CA LYS A 138 -7.45 -10.87 4.55
C LYS A 138 -7.73 -12.07 5.45
N LYS A 139 -6.93 -13.14 5.34
CA LYS A 139 -7.12 -14.35 6.17
C LYS A 139 -6.77 -14.07 7.61
N GLU A 140 -5.74 -13.28 7.88
CA GLU A 140 -5.40 -12.85 9.23
C GLU A 140 -6.53 -12.00 9.83
N LYS A 141 -7.01 -10.99 9.08
CA LYS A 141 -8.16 -10.15 9.49
C LYS A 141 -9.40 -10.97 9.82
N PHE A 142 -9.78 -11.91 8.94
CA PHE A 142 -10.95 -12.76 9.16
C PHE A 142 -10.78 -13.68 10.38
N LYS A 143 -9.57 -14.23 10.61
CA LYS A 143 -9.28 -15.03 11.81
C LYS A 143 -9.43 -14.22 13.09
N GLU A 144 -8.86 -13.02 13.13
CA GLU A 144 -8.93 -12.14 14.31
C GLU A 144 -10.37 -11.76 14.66
N LEU A 145 -11.21 -11.57 13.65
CA LEU A 145 -12.63 -11.27 13.80
C LEU A 145 -13.49 -12.52 14.04
N ASN A 146 -12.92 -13.72 14.03
CA ASN A 146 -13.66 -14.99 14.06
C ASN A 146 -14.74 -15.05 12.97
N LEU A 147 -14.38 -14.67 11.74
CA LEU A 147 -15.18 -14.84 10.54
C LEU A 147 -14.74 -16.12 9.79
N PRO A 148 -15.68 -16.89 9.21
CA PRO A 148 -15.34 -18.06 8.40
C PRO A 148 -14.44 -17.69 7.21
N LEU A 149 -13.34 -18.42 7.03
CA LEU A 149 -12.38 -18.16 5.94
C LEU A 149 -12.93 -18.53 4.57
N GLU A 150 -13.89 -19.46 4.53
CA GLU A 150 -14.61 -19.89 3.33
C GLU A 150 -15.39 -18.74 2.67
N LEU A 151 -15.66 -17.66 3.41
CA LEU A 151 -16.24 -16.45 2.87
C LEU A 151 -15.31 -15.73 1.91
N LEU A 152 -13.99 -15.83 2.07
CA LEU A 152 -13.03 -15.17 1.18
C LEU A 152 -13.14 -15.72 -0.26
N ASP A 153 -13.41 -17.01 -0.40
CA ASP A 153 -13.62 -17.66 -1.71
C ASP A 153 -14.98 -17.27 -2.34
N LYS A 154 -15.81 -16.54 -1.61
CA LYS A 154 -17.13 -16.04 -2.03
C LYS A 154 -17.15 -14.56 -2.36
N ALA A 155 -16.00 -13.89 -2.40
CA ALA A 155 -15.92 -12.51 -2.84
C ALA A 155 -16.47 -12.36 -4.28
N GLY A 156 -17.31 -11.36 -4.49
CA GLY A 156 -18.07 -11.10 -5.72
C GLY A 156 -19.38 -11.90 -5.86
N GLU A 157 -19.59 -12.93 -5.05
CA GLU A 157 -20.79 -13.76 -5.07
C GLU A 157 -21.91 -13.21 -4.18
N LYS A 158 -23.11 -13.81 -4.31
CA LYS A 158 -24.17 -13.65 -3.33
C LYS A 158 -23.98 -14.64 -2.19
N ILE A 159 -24.17 -14.20 -0.94
CA ILE A 159 -24.12 -15.05 0.26
C ILE A 159 -25.44 -15.02 1.02
N CYS A 160 -25.69 -16.03 1.85
CA CYS A 160 -26.94 -16.10 2.61
C CYS A 160 -27.10 -14.90 3.56
N THR A 161 -28.33 -14.69 4.02
CA THR A 161 -28.68 -13.59 4.91
C THR A 161 -27.86 -13.60 6.19
N GLU A 162 -27.66 -14.78 6.76
CA GLU A 162 -26.97 -14.98 8.02
C GLU A 162 -25.48 -14.63 7.91
N CYS A 163 -24.77 -15.14 6.90
CA CYS A 163 -23.38 -14.78 6.65
C CYS A 163 -23.20 -13.29 6.31
N TYR A 164 -24.12 -12.73 5.53
CA TYR A 164 -24.07 -11.30 5.21
C TYR A 164 -24.19 -10.44 6.47
N GLU A 165 -25.11 -10.81 7.38
CA GLU A 165 -25.29 -10.11 8.64
C GLU A 165 -24.11 -10.29 9.59
N GLU A 166 -23.47 -11.46 9.59
CA GLU A 166 -22.25 -11.70 10.37
C GLU A 166 -21.08 -10.82 9.89
N ILE A 167 -20.88 -10.68 8.57
CA ILE A 167 -19.89 -9.74 8.03
C ILE A 167 -20.28 -8.30 8.36
N ALA A 168 -21.56 -7.94 8.21
CA ALA A 168 -22.02 -6.58 8.50
C ALA A 168 -21.79 -6.17 9.97
N ASP A 169 -21.88 -7.11 10.90
CA ASP A 169 -21.63 -6.89 12.32
C ASP A 169 -20.13 -6.77 12.64
N LYS A 170 -19.30 -7.65 12.08
CA LYS A 170 -17.89 -7.79 12.46
C LYS A 170 -16.90 -7.03 11.57
N ALA A 171 -17.22 -6.85 10.29
CA ALA A 171 -16.39 -6.24 9.26
C ALA A 171 -17.26 -5.54 8.18
N PRO A 172 -18.02 -4.50 8.54
CA PRO A 172 -18.97 -3.85 7.62
C PRO A 172 -18.30 -3.32 6.33
N GLU A 173 -17.03 -2.95 6.38
CA GLU A 173 -16.24 -2.52 5.23
C GLU A 173 -16.02 -3.62 4.18
N GLU A 174 -16.04 -4.89 4.60
CA GLU A 174 -15.92 -6.05 3.69
C GLU A 174 -17.19 -6.28 2.87
N LEU A 175 -18.31 -5.64 3.19
CA LEU A 175 -19.56 -5.79 2.44
C LEU A 175 -19.45 -5.36 0.97
N ILE A 176 -18.44 -4.56 0.60
CA ILE A 176 -18.16 -4.29 -0.81
C ILE A 176 -17.91 -5.56 -1.62
N ASN A 177 -17.38 -6.60 -0.98
CA ASN A 177 -17.02 -7.85 -1.60
C ASN A 177 -18.20 -8.83 -1.70
N PHE A 178 -19.38 -8.51 -1.16
CA PHE A 178 -20.47 -9.48 -1.05
C PHE A 178 -21.82 -8.90 -1.41
N LYS A 179 -22.69 -9.73 -1.97
CA LYS A 179 -24.10 -9.38 -2.19
C LYS A 179 -24.99 -10.21 -1.29
N LYS A 180 -26.00 -9.59 -0.67
CA LYS A 180 -27.00 -10.33 0.10
C LYS A 180 -27.89 -11.13 -0.85
N MET A 181 -28.03 -12.44 -0.62
CA MET A 181 -29.02 -13.26 -1.32
C MET A 181 -30.43 -12.74 -1.05
N GLY A 182 -31.21 -12.67 -2.11
CA GLY A 182 -32.63 -12.37 -2.03
C GLY A 182 -33.47 -13.59 -1.67
N TRP A 183 -34.76 -13.37 -1.47
CA TRP A 183 -35.75 -14.42 -1.22
C TRP A 183 -35.90 -15.40 -2.39
N ILE A 184 -35.71 -14.93 -3.63
CA ILE A 184 -35.79 -15.74 -4.85
C ILE A 184 -34.59 -16.70 -4.96
N ASP A 185 -33.39 -16.25 -4.57
CA ASP A 185 -32.15 -17.06 -4.66
C ASP A 185 -32.23 -18.32 -3.77
N LYS A 186 -32.91 -18.22 -2.61
CA LYS A 186 -33.16 -19.34 -1.67
C LYS A 186 -34.14 -20.38 -2.24
N LEU A 187 -35.08 -19.97 -3.08
CA LEU A 187 -36.12 -20.84 -3.64
C LEU A 187 -35.58 -21.75 -4.76
N PHE A 188 -34.53 -21.31 -5.46
CA PHE A 188 -33.93 -22.04 -6.59
C PHE A 188 -32.67 -22.85 -6.22
N GLY A 189 -32.44 -23.08 -4.93
CA GLY A 189 -31.37 -23.97 -4.46
C GLY A 189 -29.97 -23.36 -4.50
N THR A 190 -29.82 -22.03 -4.50
CA THR A 190 -28.50 -21.41 -4.31
C THR A 190 -28.03 -21.69 -2.89
N SER A 191 -27.03 -22.55 -2.73
CA SER A 191 -26.46 -22.89 -1.42
C SER A 191 -25.35 -21.90 -1.04
N CYS A 192 -25.30 -21.57 0.24
CA CYS A 192 -24.20 -20.84 0.86
C CYS A 192 -23.34 -21.87 1.61
N PHE A 193 -22.03 -21.66 1.71
CA PHE A 193 -21.13 -22.65 2.32
C PHE A 193 -21.54 -23.08 3.75
N CYS A 194 -22.21 -22.19 4.51
CA CYS A 194 -22.68 -22.46 5.87
C CYS A 194 -23.96 -23.30 5.94
N LYS A 195 -24.56 -23.62 4.79
CA LYS A 195 -25.77 -24.43 4.65
C LYS A 195 -25.50 -25.52 3.63
N GLU A 196 -24.84 -26.58 4.09
CA GLU A 196 -24.88 -27.89 3.42
C GLU A 196 -26.32 -28.46 3.43
#